data_AF-A0A847Q2G5-F1
#
_entry.id   AF-A0A847Q2G5-F1
#
_cell.length_a   1.000
_cell.length_b   1.000
_cell.length_c   1.000
_cell.angle_alpha   90.00
_cell.angle_beta   90.00
_cell.angle_gamma   90.00
#
_symmetry.space_group_name_H-M   'P 1'
#
loop_
_entity.id
_entity.type
_entity.pdbx_description
1 polymer ?
#
loop_
_entity_poly.entity_id
_entity_poly.type
_entity_poly.pdbx_seq_one_letter_code
_entity_poly.pdbx_strand_id
1 'polypeptide(L)'
;MADIGFLLMIFFLVTTTFEVQKGISYRLPKKPDEQTQEVVVDETNRLMMTIKQWGMNEYVALIDQAPPGGPLQRARAGEDVSLEDSALVSGIRALASERAETLAAARSRLLTNLLIAKDLSAGSYTSLEVAIQGENLVPQVRPGIMRSHLGSSIVVDDDPLFGQVAFGDTLVLSDAVQGEIASVVRESELVVILKFFPDCDYDGMVQALDMLRRNGVSRTGITIQERTGGTV
;
A
#
# COMPACT_ATOMS: atom_id res chain seq x y z
N MET A 1 27.32 26.37 -42.20
CA MET A 1 26.38 26.98 -41.23
C MET A 1 25.31 25.96 -40.87
N ALA A 2 25.70 24.89 -40.19
CA ALA A 2 24.84 23.74 -39.87
C ALA A 2 25.02 23.28 -38.41
N ASP A 3 25.40 24.18 -37.51
CA ASP A 3 25.82 23.78 -36.15
C ASP A 3 24.73 23.99 -35.09
N ILE A 4 23.98 25.09 -35.15
CA ILE A 4 23.10 25.47 -34.03
C ILE A 4 21.80 24.68 -33.97
N GLY A 5 21.19 24.38 -35.13
CA GLY A 5 19.97 23.56 -35.18
C GLY A 5 20.23 22.10 -34.84
N PHE A 6 21.41 21.58 -35.20
CA PHE A 6 21.80 20.21 -34.92
C PHE A 6 22.12 20.02 -33.43
N LEU A 7 22.83 20.97 -32.81
CA LEU A 7 23.03 21.01 -31.36
C LEU A 7 21.71 21.13 -30.60
N LEU A 8 20.77 21.96 -31.07
CA LEU A 8 19.45 22.04 -30.46
C LEU A 8 18.66 20.75 -30.60
N MET A 9 18.77 20.03 -31.72
CA MET A 9 18.08 18.75 -31.91
C MET A 9 18.63 17.66 -30.99
N ILE A 10 19.95 17.59 -30.80
CA ILE A 10 20.56 16.67 -29.83
C ILE A 10 20.22 17.11 -28.41
N PHE A 11 20.22 18.41 -28.10
CA PHE A 11 19.82 18.94 -26.80
C PHE A 11 18.36 18.61 -26.48
N PHE A 12 17.45 18.78 -27.44
CA PHE A 12 16.06 18.36 -27.31
C PHE A 12 15.98 16.85 -27.10
N LEU A 13 16.68 16.05 -27.92
CA LEU A 13 16.66 14.59 -27.82
C LEU A 13 17.17 14.07 -26.47
N VAL A 14 18.26 14.65 -25.94
CA VAL A 14 18.87 14.29 -24.65
C VAL A 14 18.01 14.74 -23.47
N THR A 15 17.34 15.89 -23.56
CA THR A 15 16.49 16.39 -22.47
C THR A 15 15.06 15.83 -22.53
N THR A 16 14.62 15.27 -23.67
CA THR A 16 13.32 14.59 -23.81
C THR A 16 13.33 13.12 -23.40
N THR A 17 14.34 12.64 -22.68
CA THR A 17 14.18 11.40 -21.92
C THR A 17 13.15 11.67 -20.83
N PHE A 18 11.88 11.50 -21.18
CA PHE A 18 10.76 11.53 -20.26
C PHE A 18 11.12 10.64 -19.08
N GLU A 19 11.06 11.23 -17.88
CA GLU A 19 11.01 10.48 -16.65
C GLU A 19 9.78 9.59 -16.75
N VAL A 20 10.00 8.31 -17.05
CA VAL A 20 8.95 7.29 -16.97
C VAL A 20 8.67 7.13 -15.49
N GLN A 21 7.87 8.03 -14.93
CA GLN A 21 7.19 7.75 -13.68
C GLN A 21 6.49 6.42 -13.92
N LYS A 22 6.96 5.37 -13.24
CA LYS A 22 6.32 4.05 -13.28
C LYS A 22 4.85 4.32 -13.00
N GLY A 23 4.02 4.16 -14.04
CA GLY A 23 2.59 4.36 -13.91
C GLY A 23 2.06 3.54 -12.74
N ILE A 24 0.90 3.95 -12.22
CA ILE A 24 0.18 3.28 -11.14
C ILE A 24 0.32 1.77 -11.35
N SER A 25 1.01 1.07 -10.44
CA SER A 25 1.20 -0.37 -10.54
C SER A 25 -0.14 -1.05 -10.26
N TYR A 26 -1.01 -1.05 -11.26
CA TYR A 26 -2.29 -1.73 -11.22
C TYR A 26 -2.02 -3.18 -11.61
N ARG A 27 -1.84 -4.04 -10.62
CA ARG A 27 -1.97 -5.48 -10.86
C ARG A 27 -3.46 -5.73 -11.08
N LEU A 28 -3.85 -5.89 -12.34
CA LEU A 28 -5.10 -6.55 -12.67
C LEU A 28 -5.14 -7.86 -11.88
N PRO A 29 -6.23 -8.16 -11.14
CA PRO A 29 -6.39 -9.44 -10.50
C PRO A 29 -6.18 -10.53 -11.56
N LYS A 30 -5.29 -11.48 -11.29
CA LYS A 30 -5.16 -12.65 -12.17
C LYS A 30 -6.53 -13.32 -12.21
N LYS A 31 -6.97 -13.73 -13.41
CA LYS A 31 -8.15 -14.59 -13.54
C LYS A 31 -7.93 -15.77 -12.58
N PRO A 32 -8.90 -16.12 -11.73
CA PRO A 32 -8.71 -17.14 -10.73
C PRO A 32 -8.42 -18.47 -11.43
N ASP A 33 -7.20 -18.96 -11.31
CA ASP A 33 -6.87 -20.36 -11.58
C ASP A 33 -7.36 -21.20 -10.39
N GLU A 34 -7.82 -22.42 -10.66
CA GLU A 34 -8.44 -23.37 -9.72
C GLU A 34 -7.56 -23.76 -8.52
N GLN A 35 -6.31 -23.29 -8.44
CA GLN A 35 -5.39 -23.48 -7.30
C GLN A 35 -5.10 -22.20 -6.51
N THR A 36 -5.77 -21.09 -6.81
CA THR A 36 -5.68 -19.89 -5.98
C THR A 36 -6.43 -20.18 -4.69
N GLN A 37 -5.72 -20.42 -3.58
CA GLN A 37 -6.34 -20.39 -2.26
C GLN A 37 -7.11 -19.08 -2.15
N GLU A 38 -8.43 -19.17 -2.07
CA GLU A 38 -9.30 -18.04 -1.82
C GLU A 38 -8.75 -17.37 -0.56
N VAL A 39 -8.22 -16.16 -0.70
CA VAL A 39 -7.74 -15.40 0.46
C VAL A 39 -9.00 -15.07 1.24
N VAL A 40 -9.37 -15.95 2.17
CA VAL A 40 -10.42 -15.72 3.16
C VAL A 40 -9.91 -14.55 4.00
N VAL A 41 -10.25 -13.34 3.59
CA VAL A 41 -10.00 -12.15 4.38
C VAL A 41 -10.94 -12.25 5.56
N ASP A 42 -10.38 -12.49 6.75
CA ASP A 42 -11.15 -12.53 7.99
C ASP A 42 -12.00 -11.27 8.12
N GLU A 43 -13.27 -11.42 8.51
CA GLU A 43 -14.20 -10.30 8.64
C GLU A 43 -13.72 -9.22 9.62
N THR A 44 -12.84 -9.60 10.53
CA THR A 44 -12.15 -8.73 11.50
C THR A 44 -11.17 -7.75 10.85
N ASN A 45 -10.70 -8.04 9.64
CA ASN A 45 -9.70 -7.25 8.92
C ASN A 45 -10.29 -6.43 7.76
N ARG A 46 -11.63 -6.35 7.65
CA ARG A 46 -12.34 -5.66 6.56
C ARG A 46 -12.93 -4.32 7.04
N LEU A 47 -12.62 -3.26 6.30
CA LEU A 47 -13.31 -1.96 6.37
C LEU A 47 -14.06 -1.77 5.05
N MET A 48 -15.33 -1.41 5.12
CA MET A 48 -16.17 -1.20 3.95
C MET A 48 -16.75 0.20 4.04
N MET A 49 -16.53 0.99 2.99
CA MET A 49 -17.05 2.35 2.93
C MET A 49 -17.61 2.65 1.54
N THR A 50 -18.69 3.41 1.54
CA THR A 50 -19.35 3.90 0.34
C THR A 50 -19.03 5.38 0.17
N ILE A 51 -18.60 5.79 -1.01
CA ILE A 51 -18.21 7.15 -1.35
C ILE A 51 -19.33 7.79 -2.18
N LYS A 52 -19.80 8.94 -1.72
CA LYS A 52 -20.75 9.81 -2.43
C LYS A 52 -20.13 11.16 -2.73
N GLN A 53 -20.55 11.74 -3.84
CA GLN A 53 -20.29 13.14 -4.16
C GLN A 53 -21.42 14.00 -3.57
N TRP A 54 -21.06 14.95 -2.72
CA TRP A 54 -22.00 15.88 -2.07
C TRP A 54 -22.06 17.23 -2.80
N GLY A 55 -20.93 17.66 -3.36
CA GLY A 55 -20.78 18.95 -4.03
C GLY A 55 -19.64 18.95 -5.05
N MET A 56 -19.29 20.13 -5.54
CA MET A 56 -18.14 20.28 -6.43
C MET A 56 -16.86 20.07 -5.62
N ASN A 57 -16.16 18.97 -5.89
CA ASN A 57 -14.98 18.50 -5.15
C ASN A 57 -15.23 18.21 -3.65
N GLU A 58 -16.48 17.95 -3.26
CA GLU A 58 -16.83 17.55 -1.90
C GLU A 58 -17.33 16.10 -1.90
N TYR A 59 -16.64 15.25 -1.15
CA TYR A 59 -16.91 13.82 -1.09
C TYR A 59 -17.08 13.36 0.35
N VAL A 60 -18.05 12.48 0.55
CA VAL A 60 -18.37 11.92 1.85
C VAL A 60 -18.27 10.39 1.79
N ALA A 61 -17.71 9.81 2.83
CA ALA A 61 -17.68 8.38 3.07
C ALA A 61 -18.76 8.00 4.09
N LEU A 62 -19.54 6.97 3.74
CA LEU A 62 -20.39 6.23 4.63
C LEU A 62 -19.68 4.94 5.02
N ILE A 63 -19.51 4.68 6.30
CA ILE A 63 -18.88 3.44 6.76
C ILE A 63 -19.96 2.37 6.87
N ASP A 64 -19.95 1.43 5.93
CA ASP A 64 -20.91 0.32 5.89
C ASP A 64 -20.55 -0.78 6.90
N GLN A 65 -19.25 -1.09 7.01
CA GLN A 65 -18.73 -2.10 7.93
C GLN A 65 -17.35 -1.67 8.42
N ALA A 66 -17.08 -1.85 9.71
CA ALA A 66 -15.76 -1.63 10.30
C ALA A 66 -15.44 -2.73 11.32
N PRO A 67 -14.14 -3.02 11.55
CA PRO A 67 -13.70 -3.99 12.54
C PRO A 67 -14.32 -3.74 13.94
N PRO A 68 -14.72 -4.79 14.67
CA PRO A 68 -15.25 -4.65 16.03
C PRO A 68 -14.14 -4.16 16.98
N GLY A 69 -14.46 -3.18 17.84
CA GLY A 69 -13.55 -2.64 18.85
C GLY A 69 -12.66 -1.47 18.41
N GLY A 70 -12.75 -1.03 17.15
CA GLY A 70 -11.88 -0.01 16.59
C GLY A 70 -12.38 1.45 16.70
N PRO A 71 -11.52 2.45 16.42
CA PRO A 71 -11.82 3.88 16.53
C PRO A 71 -12.93 4.36 15.57
N LEU A 72 -13.21 3.62 14.49
CA LEU A 72 -14.29 3.89 13.55
C LEU A 72 -15.65 3.31 13.98
N GLN A 73 -15.80 2.84 15.23
CA GLN A 73 -17.06 2.30 15.75
C GLN A 73 -18.23 3.29 15.73
N ARG A 74 -17.96 4.60 15.83
CA ARG A 74 -19.02 5.63 15.84
C ARG A 74 -19.66 5.92 14.49
N ALA A 75 -19.16 5.35 13.39
CA ALA A 75 -19.79 5.51 12.08
C ALA A 75 -20.84 4.41 11.77
N ARG A 76 -21.30 3.67 12.78
CA ARG A 76 -22.28 2.58 12.65
C ARG A 76 -23.74 3.04 12.42
N ALA A 77 -23.98 4.28 11.98
CA ALA A 77 -25.35 4.78 11.79
C ALA A 77 -25.50 5.75 10.61
N GLY A 78 -24.83 5.49 9.47
CA GLY A 78 -25.17 6.16 8.20
C GLY A 78 -24.95 7.68 8.19
N GLU A 79 -24.00 8.18 8.97
CA GLU A 79 -23.55 9.56 8.89
C GLU A 79 -22.63 9.74 7.67
N ASP A 80 -22.94 10.72 6.83
CA ASP A 80 -22.08 11.12 5.72
C ASP A 80 -20.87 11.88 6.31
N VAL A 81 -19.69 11.25 6.33
CA VAL A 81 -18.47 11.85 6.89
C VAL A 81 -17.57 12.34 5.77
N SER A 82 -17.12 13.60 5.81
CA SER A 82 -16.18 14.13 4.81
C SER A 82 -14.90 13.27 4.71
N LEU A 83 -14.40 13.04 3.49
CA LEU A 83 -13.11 12.34 3.29
C LEU A 83 -11.92 13.04 3.95
N GLU A 84 -12.05 14.34 4.21
CA GLU A 84 -11.03 15.16 4.84
C GLU A 84 -11.18 15.23 6.37
N ASP A 85 -12.23 14.61 6.92
CA ASP A 85 -12.48 14.63 8.36
C ASP A 85 -11.33 13.99 9.15
N SER A 86 -10.86 14.73 10.16
CA SER A 86 -9.71 14.31 10.98
C SER A 86 -10.00 13.05 11.82
N ALA A 87 -11.25 12.80 12.23
CA ALA A 87 -11.62 11.61 12.98
C ALA A 87 -11.65 10.37 12.09
N LEU A 88 -12.15 10.50 10.85
CA LEU A 88 -12.08 9.45 9.84
C LEU A 88 -10.62 9.09 9.53
N VAL A 89 -9.81 10.11 9.21
CA VAL A 89 -8.38 9.96 8.87
C VAL A 89 -7.59 9.31 10.02
N SER A 90 -7.76 9.80 11.25
CA SER A 90 -7.08 9.23 12.42
C SER A 90 -7.56 7.83 12.75
N GLY A 91 -8.85 7.53 12.58
CA GLY A 91 -9.40 6.19 12.79
C GLY A 91 -8.91 5.18 11.77
N ILE A 92 -8.84 5.53 10.48
CA ILE A 92 -8.24 4.68 9.44
C ILE A 92 -6.77 4.42 9.74
N ARG A 93 -6.02 5.47 10.11
CA ARG A 93 -4.61 5.34 10.46
C ARG A 93 -4.39 4.43 11.66
N ALA A 94 -5.20 4.58 12.70
CA ALA A 94 -5.12 3.75 13.90
C ALA A 94 -5.48 2.28 13.59
N LEU A 95 -6.52 2.01 12.79
CA LEU A 95 -6.84 0.65 12.33
C LEU A 95 -5.72 0.05 11.48
N ALA A 96 -5.18 0.82 10.54
CA ALA A 96 -4.07 0.38 9.70
C ALA A 96 -2.82 0.07 10.54
N SER A 97 -2.55 0.87 11.57
CA SER A 97 -1.45 0.69 12.51
C SER A 97 -1.65 -0.51 13.44
N GLU A 98 -2.85 -0.73 13.97
CA GLU A 98 -3.18 -1.87 14.83
C GLU A 98 -3.05 -3.21 14.07
N ARG A 99 -3.38 -3.18 12.78
CA ARG A 99 -3.27 -4.33 11.86
C ARG A 99 -1.99 -4.30 11.04
N ALA A 100 -1.02 -3.47 11.41
CA ALA A 100 0.28 -3.48 10.77
C ALA A 100 0.96 -4.82 11.02
N GLU A 101 1.49 -5.41 9.95
CA GLU A 101 2.31 -6.61 10.07
C GLU A 101 3.45 -6.37 11.09
N THR A 102 3.63 -7.32 12.01
CA THR A 102 4.75 -7.27 12.96
C THR A 102 6.07 -7.41 12.23
N LEU A 103 7.15 -6.80 12.74
CA LEU A 103 8.49 -6.95 12.17
C LEU A 103 8.91 -8.42 12.03
N ALA A 104 8.53 -9.27 13.00
CA ALA A 104 8.82 -10.70 12.96
C ALA A 104 8.15 -11.41 11.76
N ALA A 105 6.89 -11.09 11.48
CA ALA A 105 6.18 -11.63 10.32
C ALA A 105 6.82 -11.16 9.00
N ALA A 106 7.15 -9.87 8.91
CA ALA A 106 7.83 -9.31 7.74
C ALA A 106 9.19 -9.98 7.49
N ARG A 107 9.98 -10.23 8.54
CA ARG A 107 11.27 -10.96 8.45
C ARG A 107 11.09 -12.41 7.98
N SER A 108 10.07 -13.11 8.47
CA SER A 108 9.77 -14.49 8.06
C SER A 108 9.42 -14.56 6.57
N ARG A 109 8.61 -13.60 6.08
CA ARG A 109 8.31 -13.45 4.65
C ARG A 109 9.53 -13.09 3.83
N LEU A 110 10.38 -12.19 4.33
CA LEU A 110 11.61 -11.81 3.64
C LEU A 110 12.57 -12.99 3.49
N LEU A 111 12.71 -13.81 4.54
CA LEU A 111 13.48 -15.06 4.48
C LEU A 111 12.89 -16.01 3.42
N THR A 112 11.58 -16.15 3.36
CA THR A 112 10.90 -16.98 2.35
C THR A 112 11.18 -16.46 0.94
N ASN A 113 11.08 -15.15 0.71
CA ASN A 113 11.39 -14.53 -0.57
C ASN A 113 12.86 -14.71 -0.96
N LEU A 114 13.77 -14.63 0.01
CA LEU A 114 15.20 -14.88 -0.20
C LEU A 114 15.46 -16.32 -0.65
N LEU A 115 14.88 -17.29 0.04
CA LEU A 115 15.02 -18.70 -0.31
C LEU A 115 14.52 -18.97 -1.74
N ILE A 116 13.38 -18.39 -2.11
CA ILE A 116 12.84 -18.49 -3.48
C ILE A 116 13.79 -17.84 -4.49
N ALA A 117 14.31 -16.63 -4.20
CA ALA A 117 15.19 -15.91 -5.11
C ALA A 117 16.53 -16.62 -5.35
N LYS A 118 17.02 -17.36 -4.34
CA LYS A 118 18.27 -18.13 -4.39
C LYS A 118 18.08 -19.61 -4.76
N ASP A 119 16.84 -20.03 -5.07
CA ASP A 119 16.46 -21.42 -5.37
C ASP A 119 16.89 -22.42 -4.26
N LEU A 120 16.71 -22.02 -3.01
CA LEU A 120 17.06 -22.79 -1.82
C LEU A 120 15.83 -23.48 -1.22
N SER A 121 16.04 -24.65 -0.61
CA SER A 121 14.94 -25.40 0.02
C SER A 121 14.46 -24.73 1.30
N ALA A 122 13.16 -24.90 1.60
CA ALA A 122 12.57 -24.50 2.87
C ALA A 122 13.33 -25.15 4.04
N GLY A 123 13.84 -24.33 4.97
CA GLY A 123 14.64 -24.78 6.11
C GLY A 123 16.16 -24.74 5.90
N SER A 124 16.65 -24.25 4.75
CA SER A 124 18.09 -24.01 4.52
C SER A 124 18.71 -23.06 5.56
N TYR A 125 17.91 -22.11 6.05
CA TYR A 125 18.28 -21.23 7.16
C TYR A 125 17.20 -21.24 8.24
N THR A 126 17.62 -21.22 9.51
CA THR A 126 16.74 -21.18 10.67
C THR A 126 16.29 -19.76 11.02
N SER A 127 17.01 -18.74 10.58
CA SER A 127 16.66 -17.33 10.77
C SER A 127 17.18 -16.45 9.63
N LEU A 128 16.62 -15.25 9.53
CA LEU A 128 17.02 -14.25 8.55
C LEU A 128 18.46 -13.77 8.76
N GLU A 129 18.88 -13.61 10.03
CA GLU A 129 20.22 -13.21 10.42
C GLU A 129 21.28 -14.18 9.86
N VAL A 130 21.04 -15.49 10.01
CA VAL A 130 21.95 -16.53 9.52
C VAL A 130 22.01 -16.52 7.99
N ALA A 131 20.87 -16.32 7.34
CA ALA A 131 20.81 -16.23 5.88
C ALA A 131 21.57 -15.01 5.35
N ILE A 132 21.42 -13.84 5.98
CA ILE A 132 22.14 -12.62 5.63
C ILE A 132 23.66 -12.83 5.75
N GLN A 133 24.12 -13.43 6.85
CA GLN A 133 25.54 -13.70 7.04
C GLN A 133 26.08 -14.76 6.07
N GLY A 134 25.34 -15.85 5.86
CA GLY A 134 25.75 -16.95 5.00
C GLY A 134 25.83 -16.57 3.52
N GLU A 135 24.92 -15.71 3.06
CA GLU A 135 24.86 -15.22 1.69
C GLU A 135 25.56 -13.87 1.49
N ASN A 136 26.22 -13.33 2.52
CA ASN A 136 26.90 -12.02 2.50
C ASN A 136 25.99 -10.87 1.98
N LEU A 137 24.77 -10.82 2.48
CA LEU A 137 23.76 -9.84 2.08
C LEU A 137 23.85 -8.57 2.92
N VAL A 138 23.41 -7.47 2.32
CA VAL A 138 23.30 -6.16 2.96
C VAL A 138 21.81 -5.84 3.16
N PRO A 139 21.32 -5.83 4.41
CA PRO A 139 19.98 -5.38 4.71
C PRO A 139 19.87 -3.85 4.53
N GLN A 140 18.82 -3.40 3.87
CA GLN A 140 18.54 -1.99 3.61
C GLN A 140 17.05 -1.71 3.76
N VAL A 141 16.72 -0.50 4.22
CA VAL A 141 15.34 -0.01 4.27
C VAL A 141 15.15 1.03 3.18
N ARG A 142 14.19 0.81 2.30
CA ARG A 142 13.74 1.85 1.37
C ARG A 142 12.51 2.55 1.95
N PRO A 143 12.56 3.89 2.09
CA PRO A 143 11.47 4.64 2.69
C PRO A 143 10.21 4.53 1.83
N GLY A 144 9.09 4.20 2.48
CA GLY A 144 7.77 4.26 1.86
C GLY A 144 7.27 5.69 1.66
N ILE A 145 6.15 5.83 0.95
CA ILE A 145 5.49 7.12 0.67
C ILE A 145 5.20 7.90 1.96
N MET A 146 4.83 7.20 3.03
CA MET A 146 4.57 7.83 4.32
C MET A 146 5.82 8.45 4.93
N ARG A 147 6.92 7.70 4.95
CA ARG A 147 8.18 8.17 5.50
C ARG A 147 8.74 9.32 4.67
N SER A 148 8.53 9.30 3.34
CA SER A 148 8.95 10.40 2.47
C SER A 148 8.17 11.69 2.70
N HIS A 149 6.87 11.62 3.03
CA HIS A 149 6.03 12.82 3.26
C HIS A 149 5.99 13.30 4.71
N LEU A 150 5.94 12.38 5.68
CA LEU A 150 5.84 12.71 7.11
C LEU A 150 7.21 12.87 7.78
N GLY A 151 8.29 12.41 7.15
CA GLY A 151 9.63 12.51 7.70
C GLY A 151 9.74 11.91 9.10
N SER A 152 10.22 12.70 10.06
CA SER A 152 10.42 12.28 11.46
C SER A 152 9.13 12.12 12.28
N SER A 153 7.98 12.49 11.74
CA SER A 153 6.69 12.35 12.43
C SER A 153 6.07 10.97 12.28
N ILE A 154 6.68 10.08 11.49
CA ILE A 154 6.21 8.70 11.33
C ILE A 154 6.62 7.85 12.53
N VAL A 155 5.70 6.99 12.99
CA VAL A 155 6.02 5.98 14.00
C VAL A 155 6.94 4.94 13.38
N VAL A 156 8.06 4.68 14.04
CA VAL A 156 9.07 3.70 13.62
C VAL A 156 9.23 2.65 14.71
N ASP A 157 9.48 1.42 14.28
CA ASP A 157 9.91 0.34 15.14
C ASP A 157 11.42 0.11 14.94
N ASP A 158 12.15 -0.13 16.03
CA ASP A 158 13.57 -0.46 15.97
C ASP A 158 13.76 -1.95 15.65
N ASP A 159 14.50 -2.21 14.58
CA ASP A 159 14.81 -3.53 14.09
C ASP A 159 16.33 -3.77 14.13
N PRO A 160 16.83 -4.86 14.74
CA PRO A 160 18.28 -5.08 14.88
C PRO A 160 19.02 -5.37 13.56
N LEU A 161 18.31 -5.70 12.49
CA LEU A 161 18.88 -5.94 11.15
C LEU A 161 18.75 -4.72 10.24
N PHE A 162 17.62 -4.02 10.32
CA PHE A 162 17.23 -2.98 9.39
C PHE A 162 17.27 -1.55 9.99
N GLY A 163 17.48 -1.42 11.30
CA GLY A 163 17.41 -0.14 12.01
C GLY A 163 15.97 0.32 12.18
N GLN A 164 15.70 1.61 11.99
CA GLN A 164 14.34 2.14 12.12
C GLN A 164 13.49 1.77 10.91
N VAL A 165 12.42 1.03 11.13
CA VAL A 165 11.47 0.59 10.10
C VAL A 165 10.11 1.20 10.37
N ALA A 166 9.61 1.97 9.41
CA ALA A 166 8.25 2.50 9.45
C ALA A 166 7.27 1.56 8.77
N PHE A 167 5.99 1.80 9.03
CA PHE A 167 4.94 1.22 8.22
C PHE A 167 5.06 1.65 6.74
N GLY A 168 4.87 0.69 5.82
CA GLY A 168 4.95 0.93 4.38
C GLY A 168 6.38 1.04 3.83
N ASP A 169 7.41 0.92 4.67
CA ASP A 169 8.78 0.78 4.20
C ASP A 169 9.00 -0.58 3.53
N THR A 170 9.92 -0.60 2.56
CA THR A 170 10.36 -1.83 1.92
C THR A 170 11.67 -2.28 2.55
N LEU A 171 11.68 -3.47 3.15
CA LEU A 171 12.89 -4.15 3.59
C LEU A 171 13.51 -4.85 2.39
N VAL A 172 14.79 -4.60 2.14
CA VAL A 172 15.50 -5.10 0.97
C VAL A 172 16.78 -5.81 1.42
N LEU A 173 17.02 -7.00 0.88
CA LEU A 173 18.30 -7.68 0.95
C LEU A 173 19.00 -7.53 -0.39
N SER A 174 20.20 -6.95 -0.35
CA SER A 174 21.01 -6.75 -1.55
C SER A 174 22.33 -7.50 -1.43
N ASP A 175 22.81 -8.01 -2.54
CA ASP A 175 24.15 -8.56 -2.71
C ASP A 175 25.03 -7.50 -3.42
N ALA A 176 26.31 -7.41 -3.04
CA ALA A 176 27.23 -6.41 -3.59
C ALA A 176 27.47 -6.58 -5.11
N VAL A 177 27.30 -7.80 -5.63
CA VAL A 177 27.54 -8.17 -7.03
C VAL A 177 26.23 -8.26 -7.81
N GLN A 178 25.20 -8.87 -7.21
CA GLN A 178 23.94 -9.18 -7.91
C GLN A 178 22.84 -8.13 -7.68
N GLY A 179 23.04 -7.14 -6.79
CA GLY A 179 22.06 -6.12 -6.48
C GLY A 179 20.95 -6.65 -5.58
N GLU A 180 19.72 -6.17 -5.75
CA GLU A 180 18.58 -6.58 -4.92
C GLU A 180 18.20 -8.05 -5.15
N ILE A 181 18.29 -8.85 -4.10
CA ILE A 181 17.97 -10.29 -4.12
C ILE A 181 16.53 -10.53 -3.71
N ALA A 182 16.12 -9.92 -2.59
CA ALA A 182 14.81 -10.14 -2.02
C ALA A 182 14.30 -8.87 -1.35
N SER A 183 12.99 -8.66 -1.43
CA SER A 183 12.33 -7.52 -0.79
C SER A 183 11.00 -7.92 -0.19
N VAL A 184 10.57 -7.21 0.84
CA VAL A 184 9.22 -7.27 1.38
C VAL A 184 8.78 -5.87 1.79
N VAL A 185 7.53 -5.52 1.50
CA VAL A 185 6.90 -4.31 2.02
C VAL A 185 6.21 -4.68 3.32
N ARG A 186 6.42 -3.89 4.38
CA ARG A 186 5.65 -4.01 5.61
C ARG A 186 4.26 -3.42 5.37
N GLU A 187 3.28 -4.30 5.19
CA GLU A 187 1.90 -3.94 4.85
C GLU A 187 0.99 -4.01 6.07
N SER A 188 -0.19 -3.39 5.97
CA SER A 188 -1.30 -3.62 6.90
C SER A 188 -2.14 -4.75 6.35
N GLU A 189 -2.64 -5.63 7.21
CA GLU A 189 -3.63 -6.63 6.81
C GLU A 189 -5.02 -6.03 6.59
N LEU A 190 -5.21 -4.74 6.92
CA LEU A 190 -6.47 -4.04 6.72
C LEU A 190 -6.82 -4.00 5.21
N VAL A 191 -7.92 -4.65 4.86
CA VAL A 191 -8.50 -4.59 3.51
C VAL A 191 -9.65 -3.60 3.53
N VAL A 192 -9.52 -2.53 2.73
CA VAL A 192 -10.58 -1.52 2.58
C VAL A 192 -11.32 -1.74 1.28
N ILE A 193 -12.63 -1.95 1.35
CA ILE A 193 -13.51 -2.03 0.19
C ILE A 193 -14.20 -0.69 0.01
N LEU A 194 -13.86 0.01 -1.07
CA LEU A 194 -14.52 1.23 -1.52
C LEU A 194 -15.67 0.88 -2.45
N LYS A 195 -16.88 1.33 -2.12
CA LYS A 195 -18.01 1.36 -3.03
C LYS A 195 -18.21 2.77 -3.53
N PHE A 196 -18.30 2.97 -4.84
CA PHE A 196 -18.62 4.27 -5.38
C PHE A 196 -20.05 4.28 -5.90
N PHE A 197 -20.77 5.37 -5.67
CA PHE A 197 -22.01 5.61 -6.41
C PHE A 197 -21.69 5.90 -7.89
N PRO A 198 -22.61 5.58 -8.83
CA PRO A 198 -22.36 5.74 -10.27
C PRO A 198 -22.14 7.19 -10.74
N ASP A 199 -22.57 8.16 -9.94
CA ASP A 199 -22.46 9.61 -10.17
C ASP A 199 -21.19 10.22 -9.57
N CYS A 200 -20.38 9.45 -8.85
CA CYS A 200 -19.10 9.92 -8.33
C CYS A 200 -18.11 10.15 -9.47
N ASP A 201 -17.59 11.37 -9.57
CA ASP A 201 -16.57 11.70 -10.54
C ASP A 201 -15.21 11.00 -10.29
N TYR A 202 -14.33 11.09 -11.28
CA TYR A 202 -13.00 10.47 -11.20
C TYR A 202 -12.13 11.09 -10.11
N ASP A 203 -12.28 12.38 -9.87
CA ASP A 203 -11.50 13.11 -8.89
C ASP A 203 -11.82 12.62 -7.46
N GLY A 204 -13.08 12.33 -7.17
CA GLY A 204 -13.51 11.72 -5.90
C GLY A 204 -12.97 10.33 -5.70
N MET A 205 -12.90 9.52 -6.77
CA MET A 205 -12.28 8.20 -6.73
C MET A 205 -10.79 8.29 -6.40
N VAL A 206 -10.06 9.18 -7.07
CA VAL A 206 -8.63 9.40 -6.84
C VAL A 206 -8.39 9.92 -5.42
N GLN A 207 -9.17 10.90 -4.97
CA GLN A 207 -9.03 11.49 -3.64
C GLN A 207 -9.26 10.46 -2.52
N ALA A 208 -10.28 9.60 -2.66
CA ALA A 208 -10.54 8.52 -1.72
C ALA A 208 -9.36 7.53 -1.65
N LEU A 209 -8.83 7.11 -2.80
CA LEU A 209 -7.69 6.21 -2.88
C LEU A 209 -6.42 6.83 -2.28
N ASP A 210 -6.15 8.10 -2.59
CA ASP A 210 -5.01 8.83 -2.05
C ASP A 210 -5.12 9.04 -0.55
N MET A 211 -6.32 9.28 -0.02
CA MET A 211 -6.56 9.36 1.41
C MET A 211 -6.25 8.02 2.11
N LEU A 212 -6.73 6.91 1.56
CA LEU A 212 -6.43 5.58 2.12
C LEU A 212 -4.93 5.28 2.08
N ARG A 213 -4.28 5.51 0.94
CA ARG A 213 -2.84 5.28 0.77
C ARG A 213 -2.00 6.15 1.67
N ARG A 214 -2.38 7.41 1.90
CA ARG A 214 -1.76 8.35 2.85
C ARG A 214 -2.07 8.05 4.33
N ASN A 215 -2.95 7.09 4.62
CA ASN A 215 -3.20 6.62 5.99
C ASN A 215 -2.82 5.16 6.26
N GLY A 216 -2.10 4.52 5.35
CA GLY A 216 -1.42 3.24 5.60
C GLY A 216 -2.18 2.04 5.09
N VAL A 217 -3.20 2.27 4.27
CA VAL A 217 -3.96 1.20 3.63
C VAL A 217 -3.26 0.80 2.35
N SER A 218 -2.73 -0.42 2.32
CA SER A 218 -2.08 -1.01 1.14
C SER A 218 -3.04 -1.81 0.28
N ARG A 219 -4.10 -2.39 0.87
CA ARG A 219 -5.05 -3.27 0.19
C ARG A 219 -6.40 -2.60 0.05
N THR A 220 -6.75 -2.24 -1.19
CA THR A 220 -8.03 -1.62 -1.52
C THR A 220 -8.80 -2.45 -2.56
N GLY A 221 -10.03 -2.83 -2.25
CA GLY A 221 -11.00 -3.33 -3.23
C GLY A 221 -11.88 -2.17 -3.71
N ILE A 222 -12.21 -2.14 -5.00
CA ILE A 222 -13.13 -1.14 -5.57
C ILE A 222 -14.34 -1.87 -6.12
N THR A 223 -15.52 -1.37 -5.83
CA THR A 223 -16.78 -1.83 -6.41
C THR A 223 -17.69 -0.65 -6.70
N ILE A 224 -18.62 -0.84 -7.64
CA ILE A 224 -19.68 0.13 -7.89
C ILE A 224 -20.89 -0.32 -7.08
N GLN A 225 -21.48 0.61 -6.33
CA GLN A 225 -22.74 0.34 -5.67
C GLN A 225 -23.88 0.55 -6.67
N GLU A 226 -24.49 -0.54 -7.11
CA GLU A 226 -25.79 -0.45 -7.77
C GLU A 226 -26.81 0.12 -6.78
N ARG A 227 -27.64 1.07 -7.22
CA ARG A 227 -28.76 1.56 -6.41
C ARG A 227 -29.69 0.37 -6.14
N THR A 228 -29.58 -0.24 -4.97
CA THR A 228 -30.65 -1.11 -4.48
C THR A 228 -31.88 -0.23 -4.32
N GLY A 229 -32.88 -0.46 -5.16
CA GLY A 229 -34.00 0.45 -5.37
C GLY A 229 -34.66 0.90 -4.08
N GLY A 230 -34.70 2.21 -3.87
CA GLY A 230 -35.81 2.83 -3.16
C GLY A 230 -37.02 2.77 -4.07
N THR A 231 -37.90 1.80 -3.86
CA THR A 231 -39.28 1.91 -4.32
C THR A 231 -39.94 3.08 -3.56
N VAL A 232 -40.34 4.08 -4.35
CA VAL A 232 -41.45 5.05 -4.20
C VAL A 232 -41.81 5.49 -2.77
#